data_AF-A0A8S2XML5-F1
#
_entry.id   AF-A0A8S2XML5-F1
#
_cell.length_a   1.000
_cell.length_b   1.000
_cell.length_c   1.000
_cell.angle_alpha   90.00
_cell.angle_beta   90.00
_cell.angle_gamma   90.00
#
_symmetry.space_group_name_H-M   'P 1'
#
loop_
_entity.id
_entity.type
_entity.pdbx_description
1 polymer ?
#
loop_
_entity_poly.entity_id
_entity_poly.type
_entity_poly.pdbx_seq_one_letter_code
_entity_poly.pdbx_strand_id
1 'polypeptide(L)'
;YKLWFDLEKEAEEELFIRCGGLYFGDKNDRDVLATEQALIDSNLPYERLNAEQVKEKHPAFHLYPHEIALFQKDSGFLRAT
;
A
#
# COMPACT_ATOMS: atom_id res chain seq x y z
N TYR A 1 2.79 10.26 9.82
CA TYR A 1 3.75 10.89 8.87
C TYR A 1 4.41 12.19 9.34
N LYS A 2 3.98 12.83 10.45
CA LYS A 2 4.46 14.17 10.85
C LYS A 2 6.00 14.31 10.89
N LEU A 3 6.72 13.34 11.44
CA LEU A 3 8.18 13.42 11.57
C LEU A 3 8.93 13.39 10.23
N TRP A 4 8.40 12.69 9.22
CA TRP A 4 9.02 12.66 7.89
C TRP A 4 8.84 13.99 7.17
N PHE A 5 7.65 14.60 7.27
CA PHE A 5 7.40 15.94 6.70
C PHE A 5 8.21 17.03 7.41
N ASP A 6 8.42 16.88 8.73
CA ASP A 6 9.29 17.78 9.49
C ASP A 6 10.75 17.65 9.00
N LEU A 7 11.23 16.43 8.72
CA LEU A 7 12.57 16.16 8.19
C LEU A 7 12.77 16.69 6.76
N GLU A 8 11.79 16.50 5.87
CA GLU A 8 11.82 17.06 4.50
C GLU A 8 12.03 18.58 4.53
N LYS A 9 11.32 19.26 5.44
CA LYS A 9 11.43 20.69 5.62
C LYS A 9 12.80 21.12 6.14
N GLU A 10 13.41 20.32 7.01
CA GLU A 10 14.76 20.57 7.54
C GLU A 10 15.84 20.32 6.49
N ALA A 11 15.69 19.28 5.67
CA ALA A 11 16.62 18.90 4.62
C ALA A 11 16.48 19.73 3.33
N GLU A 12 15.37 20.46 3.16
CA GLU A 12 14.97 21.12 1.91
C GLU A 12 14.89 20.14 0.70
N GLU A 13 14.53 18.89 0.99
CA GLU A 13 14.44 17.81 0.00
C GLU A 13 13.11 17.04 0.13
N GLU A 14 12.59 16.55 -1.00
CA GLU A 14 11.45 15.62 -1.01
C GLU A 14 11.95 14.22 -0.63
N LEU A 15 11.56 13.72 0.54
CA LEU A 15 11.98 12.44 1.09
C LEU A 15 10.90 11.37 0.95
N PHE A 16 9.62 11.72 1.14
CA PHE A 16 8.50 10.80 1.11
C PHE A 16 7.64 10.96 -0.14
N ILE A 17 7.71 9.97 -1.03
CA ILE A 17 6.95 9.96 -2.27
C ILE A 17 5.69 9.11 -2.10
N ARG A 18 4.53 9.76 -2.09
CA ARG A 18 3.20 9.13 -1.94
C ARG A 18 2.68 8.58 -3.27
N CYS A 19 3.20 7.43 -3.68
CA CYS A 19 2.76 6.73 -4.90
C CYS A 19 1.66 5.68 -4.68
N GLY A 20 1.20 5.51 -3.45
CA GLY A 20 0.37 4.39 -3.03
C GLY A 20 1.19 3.11 -2.80
N GLY A 21 0.56 2.14 -2.16
CA GLY A 21 1.14 0.83 -1.87
C GLY A 21 0.16 -0.27 -2.22
N LEU A 22 0.63 -1.30 -2.91
CA LEU A 22 -0.15 -2.47 -3.28
C LEU A 22 0.46 -3.70 -2.60
N TYR A 23 -0.25 -4.27 -1.64
CA TYR A 23 0.15 -5.52 -0.96
C TYR A 23 -0.78 -6.64 -1.39
N PHE A 24 -0.25 -7.78 -1.83
CA PHE A 24 -1.08 -8.85 -2.41
C PHE A 24 -0.52 -10.24 -2.12
N GLY A 25 -1.40 -11.23 -2.17
CA GLY A 25 -1.09 -12.65 -1.96
C GLY A 25 -2.36 -13.50 -1.92
N ASP A 26 -2.23 -14.78 -1.56
CA ASP A 26 -3.38 -15.68 -1.44
C ASP A 26 -4.39 -15.11 -0.43
N LYS A 27 -5.68 -15.19 -0.76
CA LYS A 27 -6.76 -14.66 0.08
C LYS A 27 -6.86 -15.30 1.48
N ASN A 28 -6.25 -16.47 1.68
CA ASN A 28 -6.19 -17.18 2.96
C ASN A 28 -4.79 -17.12 3.59
N ASP A 29 -3.85 -16.41 2.97
CA ASP A 29 -2.53 -16.20 3.55
C ASP A 29 -2.64 -15.40 4.85
N ARG A 30 -1.88 -15.82 5.86
CA ARG A 30 -1.96 -15.23 7.20
C ARG A 30 -1.47 -13.78 7.24
N ASP A 31 -0.47 -13.43 6.43
CA ASP A 31 0.13 -12.10 6.44
C ASP A 31 -0.75 -11.10 5.68
N VAL A 32 -1.42 -11.54 4.62
CA VAL A 32 -2.47 -10.77 3.93
C VAL A 32 -3.61 -10.43 4.88
N LEU A 33 -4.14 -11.42 5.59
CA LEU A 33 -5.23 -11.21 6.55
C LEU A 33 -4.80 -10.34 7.73
N ALA A 34 -3.59 -10.54 8.26
CA ALA A 34 -3.06 -9.71 9.35
C ALA A 34 -2.86 -8.25 8.92
N THR A 35 -2.39 -8.02 7.69
CA THR A 35 -2.23 -6.67 7.12
C THR A 35 -3.59 -5.99 6.93
N GLU A 36 -4.59 -6.70 6.42
CA GLU A 36 -5.96 -6.20 6.30
C GLU A 36 -6.52 -5.82 7.67
N GLN A 37 -6.35 -6.68 8.68
CA GLN A 37 -6.79 -6.40 10.03
C GLN A 37 -6.10 -5.17 10.64
N ALA A 38 -4.79 -5.01 10.43
CA ALA A 38 -4.05 -3.84 10.92
C ALA A 38 -4.55 -2.51 10.31
N LEU A 39 -4.95 -2.52 9.03
CA LEU A 39 -5.56 -1.37 8.36
C LEU A 39 -6.92 -1.03 8.99
N ILE A 40 -7.75 -2.04 9.24
CA ILE A 40 -9.06 -1.91 9.90
C ILE A 40 -8.89 -1.34 11.32
N ASP A 41 -8.02 -1.95 12.13
CA ASP A 41 -7.79 -1.56 13.54
C ASP A 41 -7.24 -0.14 13.66
N SER A 42 -6.46 0.30 12.66
CA SER A 42 -5.89 1.64 12.59
C SER A 42 -6.83 2.67 11.95
N ASN A 43 -8.03 2.26 11.52
CA ASN A 43 -8.99 3.07 10.77
C ASN A 43 -8.36 3.76 9.55
N LEU A 44 -7.47 3.04 8.85
CA LEU A 44 -6.79 3.54 7.66
C LEU A 44 -7.59 3.17 6.40
N PRO A 45 -7.86 4.13 5.50
CA PRO A 45 -8.57 3.84 4.27
C PRO A 45 -7.71 2.98 3.34
N TYR A 46 -8.32 1.91 2.82
CA TYR A 46 -7.74 1.02 1.83
C TYR A 46 -8.82 0.47 0.89
N GLU A 47 -8.40 -0.04 -0.26
CA GLU A 47 -9.26 -0.77 -1.20
C GLU A 47 -8.86 -2.24 -1.21
N ARG A 48 -9.83 -3.13 -1.04
CA ARG A 48 -9.64 -4.58 -1.25
C ARG A 48 -10.02 -4.91 -2.68
N LEU A 49 -9.06 -5.39 -3.47
CA LEU A 49 -9.21 -5.67 -4.89
C LEU A 49 -9.07 -7.17 -5.17
N ASN A 50 -9.92 -7.70 -6.05
CA ASN A 50 -9.71 -9.02 -6.64
C ASN A 50 -8.77 -8.95 -7.86
N ALA A 51 -8.35 -10.11 -8.39
CA ALA A 51 -7.43 -10.18 -9.53
C ALA A 51 -7.87 -9.36 -10.76
N GLU A 52 -9.16 -9.38 -11.12
CA GLU A 52 -9.68 -8.61 -12.27
C GLU A 52 -9.62 -7.10 -12.02
N GLN A 53 -9.97 -6.65 -10.81
CA GLN A 53 -9.88 -5.25 -10.41
C GLN A 53 -8.44 -4.75 -10.38
N VAL A 54 -7.49 -5.60 -9.98
CA VAL A 54 -6.05 -5.28 -10.03
C VAL A 54 -5.60 -5.14 -11.48
N LYS A 55 -6.01 -6.04 -12.37
CA LYS A 55 -5.70 -5.95 -13.79
C LYS A 55 -6.24 -4.67 -14.44
N GLU A 56 -7.43 -4.23 -14.04
CA GLU A 56 -8.05 -2.98 -14.53
C GLU A 56 -7.34 -1.72 -13.99
N LYS A 57 -7.10 -1.66 -12.68
CA LYS A 57 -6.58 -0.46 -11.99
C LYS A 57 -5.05 -0.36 -12.00
N HIS A 58 -4.37 -1.50 -12.01
CA HIS A 58 -2.92 -1.64 -11.90
C HIS A 58 -2.40 -2.66 -12.94
N PRO A 59 -2.53 -2.38 -14.26
CA PRO A 59 -2.32 -3.36 -15.34
C PRO A 59 -0.90 -3.94 -15.44
N ALA A 60 0.08 -3.38 -14.71
CA ALA A 60 1.42 -3.95 -14.59
C ALA A 60 1.44 -5.25 -13.75
N PHE A 61 0.43 -5.48 -12.89
CA PHE A 61 0.34 -6.63 -12.01
C PHE A 61 -0.71 -7.63 -12.51
N HIS A 62 -0.35 -8.91 -12.51
CA HIS A 62 -1.22 -10.00 -12.90
C HIS A 62 -1.28 -11.02 -11.77
N LEU A 63 -2.37 -10.97 -11.00
CA LEU A 63 -2.61 -11.87 -9.87
C LEU A 63 -3.26 -13.17 -10.35
N TYR A 64 -3.06 -14.24 -9.60
CA TYR A 64 -3.84 -15.45 -9.76
C TYR A 64 -5.28 -15.23 -9.28
N PRO A 65 -6.28 -15.98 -9.80
CA PRO A 65 -7.68 -15.81 -9.41
C PRO A 65 -7.98 -16.01 -7.91
N HIS A 66 -7.10 -16.68 -7.17
CA HIS A 66 -7.25 -16.90 -5.72
C HIS A 66 -6.57 -15.82 -4.86
N GLU A 67 -5.81 -14.92 -5.48
CA GLU A 67 -5.14 -13.83 -4.78
C GLU A 67 -6.03 -12.58 -4.69
N ILE A 68 -5.72 -11.76 -3.69
CA ILE A 68 -6.32 -10.43 -3.49
C ILE A 68 -5.21 -9.41 -3.33
N ALA A 69 -5.56 -8.13 -3.50
CA ALA A 69 -4.69 -7.02 -3.15
C ALA A 69 -5.37 -6.05 -2.18
N LEU A 70 -4.56 -5.48 -1.29
CA LEU A 70 -4.89 -4.36 -0.41
C LEU A 70 -4.15 -3.14 -0.97
N PHE A 71 -4.89 -2.17 -1.49
CA PHE A 71 -4.34 -0.93 -2.00
C PHE A 71 -4.51 0.20 -0.98
N GLN A 72 -3.40 0.84 -0.61
CA GLN A 72 -3.38 1.94 0.35
C GLN A 72 -2.83 3.19 -0.34
N LYS A 73 -3.73 4.15 -0.67
CA LYS A 73 -3.40 5.32 -1.49
C LYS A 73 -2.37 6.28 -0.87
N ASP A 74 -2.25 6.29 0.46
CA ASP A 74 -1.38 7.24 1.16
C ASP A 74 0.02 6.68 1.43
N SER A 75 0.27 5.43 1.02
CA SER A 75 1.57 4.76 1.13
C SER A 75 2.53 5.28 0.07
N GLY A 76 3.78 4.87 0.20
CA GLY A 76 4.86 5.38 -0.61
C GLY A 76 6.20 4.80 -0.22
N PHE A 77 7.26 5.44 -0.68
CA PHE A 77 8.62 5.10 -0.27
C PHE A 77 9.37 6.33 0.23
N LEU A 78 10.44 6.09 1.00
CA LEU A 78 11.35 7.11 1.48
C LEU A 78 12.65 7.06 0.68
N ARG A 79 13.19 8.23 0.31
CA ARG A 79 14.56 8.37 -0.22
C ARG A 79 15.53 8.36 0.96
N ALA A 80 16.48 7.44 0.95
CA ALA A 80 17.41 7.22 2.07
C ALA A 80 18.88 7.55 1.73
N THR A 81 19.11 8.30 0.65
CA THR A 81 20.43 8.52 0.03
C THR A 81 20.73 9.98 -0.17
#